data_AF-A0AAV0BQY1-F1
#
_entry.id   AF-A0AAV0BQY1-F1
#
_cell.length_a   1.000
_cell.length_b   1.000
_cell.length_c   1.000
_cell.angle_alpha   90.00
_cell.angle_beta   90.00
_cell.angle_gamma   90.00
#
_symmetry.space_group_name_H-M   'P 1'
#
loop_
_entity.id
_entity.type
_entity.pdbx_description
1 polymer ?
#
loop_
_entity_poly.entity_id
_entity_poly.type
_entity_poly.pdbx_seq_one_letter_code
_entity_poly.pdbx_strand_id
1 'polypeptide(L)'
;FKILAVISESVEFDQIKVRESEAEELEQLEKEAPCQVKGGPTSTPGKVNILLQAYISRLNVEDFALISDTAYLAQNAARIARALVDIGVWKKLADTARVMIEMAKCIDSKSRLIFVLIFQREKNNNNRVFYFKIPKFLVAFLV
;
A
#
# COMPACT_ATOMS: atom_id res chain seq x y z
N PHE A 1 8.38 9.51 -0.06
CA PHE A 1 8.04 8.13 0.32
C PHE A 1 6.73 7.81 -0.41
N LYS A 2 6.64 6.73 -1.20
CA LYS A 2 5.34 6.35 -1.75
C LYS A 2 4.58 5.68 -0.61
N ILE A 3 3.42 6.21 -0.23
CA ILE A 3 2.64 5.76 0.95
C ILE A 3 2.37 4.25 0.93
N LEU A 4 2.16 3.69 -0.26
CA LEU A 4 2.02 2.25 -0.47
C LEU A 4 3.22 1.46 0.08
N ALA A 5 4.45 1.95 -0.13
CA ALA A 5 5.64 1.30 0.41
C ALA A 5 5.70 1.37 1.95
N VAL A 6 5.23 2.47 2.57
CA VAL A 6 5.16 2.55 4.05
C VAL A 6 4.23 1.49 4.61
N ILE A 7 3.04 1.35 4.00
CA ILE A 7 2.05 0.36 4.42
C ILE A 7 2.62 -1.04 4.21
N SER A 8 3.23 -1.32 3.06
CA SER A 8 3.74 -2.64 2.73
C SER A 8 4.98 -3.08 3.52
N GLU A 9 5.72 -2.14 4.14
CA GLU A 9 6.84 -2.43 5.04
C GLU A 9 6.41 -2.65 6.51
N SER A 10 5.11 -2.66 6.79
CA SER A 10 4.56 -2.92 8.12
C SER A 10 4.87 -4.34 8.61
N VAL A 11 5.30 -4.48 9.86
CA VAL A 11 5.62 -5.79 10.48
C VAL A 11 4.41 -6.72 10.60
N GLU A 12 3.18 -6.16 10.59
CA GLU A 12 1.94 -6.94 10.48
C GLU A 12 1.97 -7.90 9.28
N PHE A 13 2.70 -7.55 8.22
CA PHE A 13 2.78 -8.36 7.01
C PHE A 13 3.96 -9.34 6.97
N ASP A 14 4.77 -9.45 8.03
CA ASP A 14 5.92 -10.37 8.08
C ASP A 14 5.50 -11.85 7.97
N GLN A 15 4.24 -12.16 8.32
CA GLN A 15 3.67 -13.49 8.15
C GLN A 15 3.31 -13.84 6.70
N ILE A 16 3.17 -12.85 5.81
CA ILE A 16 2.96 -13.08 4.38
C ILE A 16 4.29 -13.54 3.77
N LYS A 17 4.29 -14.77 3.24
CA LYS A 17 5.46 -15.35 2.57
C LYS A 17 5.28 -15.31 1.06
N VAL A 18 6.37 -15.06 0.36
CA VAL A 18 6.45 -15.20 -1.09
C VAL A 18 6.59 -16.68 -1.43
N ARG A 19 5.84 -17.15 -2.42
CA ARG A 19 5.89 -18.54 -2.91
C ARG A 19 6.18 -18.53 -4.40
N GLU A 20 6.85 -19.57 -4.89
CA GLU A 20 7.13 -19.68 -6.33
C GLU A 20 5.85 -19.95 -7.14
N SER A 21 4.88 -20.67 -6.56
CA SER A 21 3.62 -21.03 -7.22
C SER A 21 2.74 -19.85 -7.62
N GLU A 22 2.91 -18.70 -6.96
CA GLU A 22 2.13 -17.47 -7.16
C GLU A 22 2.90 -16.39 -7.96
N ALA A 23 4.15 -16.68 -8.37
CA ALA A 23 5.05 -15.68 -8.95
C ALA A 23 4.54 -15.13 -10.29
N GLU A 24 4.01 -15.99 -11.16
CA GLU A 24 3.49 -15.58 -12.46
C GLU A 24 2.30 -14.64 -12.32
N GLU A 25 1.35 -14.96 -11.43
CA GLU A 25 0.18 -14.11 -11.19
C GLU A 25 0.59 -12.77 -10.57
N LEU A 26 1.54 -12.76 -9.63
CA LEU A 26 2.06 -11.52 -9.05
C LEU A 26 2.72 -10.62 -10.09
N GLU A 27 3.46 -11.17 -11.06
CA GLU A 27 4.03 -10.41 -12.17
C GLU A 27 2.96 -9.80 -13.10
N GLN A 28 1.86 -10.53 -13.34
CA GLN A 28 0.74 -10.01 -14.12
C GLN A 28 0.03 -8.87 -13.38
N LEU A 29 -0.27 -9.06 -12.10
CA LEU A 29 -0.87 -8.03 -11.24
C LEU A 29 0.03 -6.79 -11.12
N GLU A 30 1.35 -6.95 -11.06
CA GLU A 30 2.30 -5.83 -11.03
C GLU A 30 2.23 -4.98 -12.31
N LYS A 31 2.09 -5.60 -13.49
CA LYS A 31 1.97 -4.88 -14.77
C LYS A 31 0.70 -4.02 -14.83
N GLU A 32 -0.36 -4.47 -14.17
CA GLU A 32 -1.63 -3.74 -14.07
C GLU A 32 -1.67 -2.74 -12.91
N ALA A 33 -0.67 -2.75 -12.02
CA ALA A 33 -0.59 -1.88 -10.87
C ALA A 33 -0.46 -0.39 -11.30
N PRO A 34 -1.33 0.51 -10.82
CA PRO A 34 -1.26 1.93 -11.19
C PRO A 34 0.03 2.63 -10.76
N CYS A 35 0.71 2.11 -9.73
CA CYS A 35 1.95 2.65 -9.19
C CYS A 35 3.08 1.62 -9.23
N GLN A 36 4.29 2.11 -9.52
CA GLN A 36 5.50 1.29 -9.41
C GLN A 36 5.63 0.70 -8.01
N VAL A 37 5.83 -0.62 -7.99
CA VAL A 37 6.08 -1.43 -6.80
C VAL A 37 7.59 -1.46 -6.56
N LYS A 38 8.02 -1.09 -5.36
CA LYS A 38 9.43 -1.26 -4.97
C LYS A 38 9.65 -2.68 -4.46
N GLY A 39 10.72 -3.31 -4.92
CA GLY A 39 11.12 -4.66 -4.49
C GLY A 39 10.50 -5.80 -5.30
N GLY A 40 9.55 -5.53 -6.20
CA GLY A 40 8.97 -6.52 -7.11
C GLY A 40 8.22 -7.68 -6.42
N PRO A 41 7.78 -8.69 -7.18
CA PRO A 41 6.95 -9.78 -6.66
C PRO A 41 7.72 -10.75 -5.75
N THR A 42 9.06 -10.71 -5.77
CA THR A 42 9.93 -11.65 -5.06
C THR A 42 10.21 -11.26 -3.61
N SER A 43 9.82 -10.06 -3.19
CA SER A 43 9.98 -9.59 -1.80
C SER A 43 8.63 -9.52 -1.09
N THR A 44 8.58 -9.84 0.20
CA THR A 44 7.34 -9.71 0.99
C THR A 44 6.73 -8.30 0.88
N PRO A 45 7.48 -7.19 1.07
CA PRO A 45 6.91 -5.85 0.90
C PRO A 45 6.43 -5.58 -0.53
N GLY A 46 7.10 -6.11 -1.55
CA GLY A 46 6.66 -5.94 -2.93
C GLY A 46 5.39 -6.73 -3.24
N LYS A 47 5.28 -7.99 -2.81
CA LYS A 47 4.06 -8.80 -2.86
C LYS A 47 2.89 -8.08 -2.18
N VAL A 48 3.08 -7.59 -0.95
CA VAL A 48 2.05 -6.84 -0.21
C VAL A 48 1.61 -5.60 -0.98
N ASN A 49 2.55 -4.87 -1.58
CA ASN A 49 2.23 -3.68 -2.36
C ASN A 49 1.43 -4.03 -3.62
N ILE A 50 1.81 -5.08 -4.36
CA ILE A 50 1.06 -5.58 -5.52
C ILE A 50 -0.37 -5.93 -5.11
N LEU A 51 -0.54 -6.74 -4.06
CA LEU A 51 -1.86 -7.18 -3.58
C LEU A 51 -2.72 -6.01 -3.07
N LEU A 52 -2.12 -5.01 -2.42
CA LEU A 52 -2.82 -3.80 -2.00
C LEU A 52 -3.35 -3.02 -3.20
N GLN A 53 -2.53 -2.85 -4.25
CA GLN A 53 -2.94 -2.15 -5.47
C GLN A 53 -4.00 -2.95 -6.24
N ALA A 54 -3.86 -4.27 -6.32
CA ALA A 54 -4.83 -5.19 -6.90
C ALA A 54 -6.18 -5.10 -6.17
N TYR A 55 -6.16 -5.12 -4.84
CA TYR A 55 -7.35 -4.99 -4.00
C TYR A 55 -8.11 -3.68 -4.23
N ILE A 56 -7.42 -2.55 -4.18
CA ILE A 56 -8.05 -1.23 -4.39
C ILE A 56 -8.56 -1.09 -5.82
N SER A 57 -7.82 -1.65 -6.77
CA SER A 57 -8.18 -1.66 -8.18
C SER A 57 -9.29 -2.67 -8.49
N ARG A 58 -9.58 -3.65 -7.62
CA ARG A 58 -10.47 -4.78 -7.94
C ARG A 58 -9.95 -5.58 -9.15
N LEU A 59 -8.65 -5.84 -9.19
CA LEU A 59 -8.09 -6.83 -10.11
C LEU A 59 -8.54 -8.22 -9.67
N ASN A 60 -8.65 -9.13 -10.64
CA ASN A 60 -8.95 -10.53 -10.35
C ASN A 60 -7.71 -11.17 -9.73
N VAL A 61 -7.89 -11.87 -8.62
CA VAL A 61 -6.84 -12.67 -7.98
C VAL A 61 -7.37 -14.10 -7.93
N GLU A 62 -6.61 -15.05 -8.48
CA GLU A 62 -7.04 -16.42 -8.77
C GLU A 62 -6.38 -17.43 -7.84
N ASP A 63 -5.09 -17.29 -7.54
CA ASP A 63 -4.39 -18.17 -6.60
C ASP A 63 -5.01 -18.09 -5.20
N PHE A 64 -5.37 -19.25 -4.64
CA PHE A 64 -6.04 -19.33 -3.35
C PHE A 64 -5.21 -18.76 -2.19
N ALA A 65 -3.89 -18.90 -2.24
CA ALA A 65 -3.00 -18.33 -1.23
C ALA A 65 -2.97 -16.79 -1.35
N LEU A 66 -2.92 -16.26 -2.57
CA LEU A 66 -2.99 -14.81 -2.81
C LEU A 66 -4.35 -14.22 -2.42
N ILE A 67 -5.46 -14.92 -2.65
CA ILE A 67 -6.80 -14.49 -2.20
C ILE A 67 -6.83 -14.38 -0.67
N SER A 68 -6.30 -15.38 0.03
CA SER A 68 -6.21 -15.39 1.49
C SER A 68 -5.32 -14.25 2.01
N ASP A 69 -4.13 -14.10 1.42
CA ASP A 69 -3.19 -13.02 1.76
C ASP A 69 -3.82 -11.64 1.51
N THR A 70 -4.60 -11.48 0.43
CA THR A 70 -5.32 -10.24 0.11
C THR A 70 -6.42 -9.92 1.14
N ALA A 71 -7.15 -10.94 1.62
CA ALA A 71 -8.17 -10.76 2.64
C ALA A 71 -7.57 -10.33 4.00
N TYR A 72 -6.44 -10.95 4.39
CA TYR A 72 -5.68 -10.55 5.57
C TYR A 72 -5.12 -9.13 5.42
N LEU A 73 -4.54 -8.83 4.26
CA LEU A 73 -4.01 -7.51 3.93
C LEU A 73 -5.07 -6.42 4.01
N ALA A 74 -6.24 -6.63 3.40
CA ALA A 74 -7.30 -5.63 3.35
C ALA A 74 -7.76 -5.18 4.75
N GLN A 75 -7.91 -6.13 5.68
CA GLN A 75 -8.33 -5.85 7.05
C GLN A 75 -7.28 -5.04 7.81
N ASN A 76 -6.00 -5.36 7.62
CA ASN A 76 -4.91 -4.73 8.35
C ASN A 76 -4.43 -3.41 7.74
N ALA A 77 -4.36 -3.32 6.41
CA ALA A 77 -3.96 -2.11 5.70
C ALA A 77 -4.87 -0.91 6.04
N ALA A 78 -6.18 -1.15 6.21
CA ALA A 78 -7.13 -0.12 6.62
C ALA A 78 -6.82 0.41 8.04
N ARG A 79 -6.49 -0.48 8.99
CA ARG A 79 -6.11 -0.11 10.36
C ARG A 79 -4.80 0.67 10.39
N ILE A 80 -3.79 0.19 9.65
CA ILE A 80 -2.48 0.85 9.52
C ILE A 80 -2.65 2.25 8.91
N ALA A 81 -3.43 2.38 7.83
CA ALA A 81 -3.66 3.67 7.18
C ALA A 81 -4.31 4.69 8.15
N ARG A 82 -5.28 4.28 8.97
CA ARG A 82 -5.88 5.14 10.00
C ARG A 82 -4.87 5.55 11.08
N ALA A 83 -4.06 4.62 11.58
CA ALA A 83 -3.00 4.95 12.54
C ALA A 83 -2.00 5.97 11.95
N LEU A 84 -1.62 5.81 10.69
CA LEU A 84 -0.76 6.75 9.96
C LEU A 84 -1.38 8.16 9.82
N VAL A 85 -2.70 8.27 9.69
CA VAL A 85 -3.41 9.55 9.76
C VAL A 85 -3.24 10.18 11.14
N ASP A 86 -3.51 9.44 12.21
CA ASP A 86 -3.43 9.95 13.59
C ASP A 86 -2.02 10.45 13.92
N ILE A 87 -0.99 9.70 13.52
CA ILE A 87 0.42 10.12 13.64
C ILE A 87 0.69 11.38 12.82
N GLY A 88 0.21 11.43 11.58
CA GLY A 88 0.37 12.59 10.71
C GLY A 88 -0.22 13.86 11.34
N VAL A 89 -1.42 13.75 11.91
CA VAL A 89 -2.09 14.85 12.64
C VAL A 89 -1.30 15.23 13.88
N TRP A 90 -0.91 14.25 14.71
CA TRP A 90 -0.15 14.50 15.94
C TRP A 90 1.19 15.21 15.66
N LYS A 91 1.86 14.85 14.56
CA LYS A 91 3.10 15.49 14.10
C LYS A 91 2.90 16.78 13.30
N LYS A 92 1.66 17.25 13.14
CA LYS A 92 1.31 18.45 12.35
C LYS A 92 1.76 18.36 10.87
N LEU A 93 1.78 17.16 10.32
CA LEU A 93 2.11 16.88 8.91
C LEU A 93 0.83 16.89 8.06
N ALA A 94 0.26 18.07 7.86
CA ALA A 94 -1.06 18.24 7.23
C ALA A 94 -1.15 17.59 5.83
N ASP A 95 -0.14 17.76 4.99
CA ASP A 95 -0.12 17.17 3.65
C ASP A 95 -0.05 15.64 3.69
N THR A 96 0.79 15.08 4.56
CA THR A 96 0.87 13.62 4.75
C THR A 96 -0.44 13.06 5.28
N ALA A 97 -1.03 13.70 6.30
CA ALA A 97 -2.31 13.28 6.86
C ALA A 97 -3.43 13.32 5.80
N ARG A 98 -3.46 14.36 4.95
CA ARG A 98 -4.42 14.46 3.85
C ARG A 98 -4.31 13.29 2.89
N VAL A 99 -3.11 12.97 2.41
CA VAL A 99 -2.93 11.86 1.47
C VAL A 99 -3.21 10.50 2.14
N MET A 100 -2.88 10.34 3.43
CA MET A 100 -3.21 9.13 4.19
C MET A 100 -4.73 8.96 4.37
N ILE A 101 -5.49 10.05 4.58
CA ILE A 101 -6.96 10.00 4.62
C ILE A 101 -7.52 9.55 3.28
N GLU A 102 -7.00 10.09 2.18
CA GLU A 102 -7.41 9.70 0.83
C GLU A 102 -7.09 8.21 0.56
N MET A 103 -5.93 7.72 1.01
CA MET A 103 -5.56 6.31 0.94
C MET A 103 -6.46 5.41 1.80
N ALA A 104 -6.73 5.79 3.05
CA ALA A 104 -7.64 5.04 3.93
C ALA A 104 -9.03 4.88 3.31
N LYS A 105 -9.57 5.95 2.71
CA LYS A 105 -10.83 5.92 1.96
C LYS A 105 -10.76 4.97 0.76
N CYS A 106 -9.67 4.97 0.00
CA CYS A 106 -9.48 4.04 -1.11
C CYS A 106 -9.51 2.58 -0.68
N ILE A 107 -8.85 2.27 0.44
CA ILE A 107 -8.82 0.91 1.00
C ILE A 107 -10.21 0.51 1.49
N ASP A 108 -10.89 1.35 2.28
CA ASP A 108 -12.21 1.02 2.83
C ASP A 108 -13.29 0.88 1.73
N SER A 109 -13.23 1.71 0.67
CA SER A 109 -14.25 1.73 -0.40
C SER A 109 -13.93 0.87 -1.63
N LYS A 110 -12.71 0.32 -1.72
CA LYS A 110 -12.18 -0.34 -2.94
C LYS A 110 -12.39 0.52 -4.19
N SER A 111 -12.20 1.84 -4.08
CA SER A 111 -12.50 2.79 -5.16
C SER A 111 -11.30 3.03 -6.07
N ARG A 112 -11.26 2.31 -7.19
CA ARG A 112 -10.23 2.47 -8.24
C ARG A 112 -10.15 3.91 -8.77
N LEU A 113 -11.28 4.60 -8.93
CA LEU A 113 -11.32 5.97 -9.45
C LEU A 113 -10.58 6.95 -8.53
N ILE A 114 -10.84 6.90 -7.23
CA ILE A 114 -10.16 7.77 -6.26
C ILE A 114 -8.66 7.43 -6.22
N PHE A 115 -8.32 6.13 -6.28
CA PHE A 115 -6.95 5.66 -6.28
C PHE A 115 -6.15 6.23 -7.46
N VAL A 116 -6.66 6.09 -8.68
CA VAL A 116 -6.02 6.61 -9.89
C VAL A 116 -5.90 8.15 -9.85
N LEU A 117 -6.93 8.86 -9.35
CA LEU A 117 -6.91 10.31 -9.25
C LEU A 117 -5.88 10.85 -8.24
N ILE A 118 -5.70 10.20 -7.08
CA ILE A 118 -4.66 10.56 -6.11
C ILE A 118 -3.27 10.51 -6.78
N PHE A 119 -2.99 9.43 -7.51
CA PHE A 119 -1.67 9.23 -8.12
C PHE A 119 -1.44 10.02 -9.41
N GLN A 120 -2.48 10.29 -10.21
CA GLN A 120 -2.40 11.25 -11.32
C GLN A 120 -2.12 12.67 -10.81
N ARG A 121 -2.70 13.05 -9.67
CA ARG A 121 -2.45 14.34 -9.02
C ARG A 121 -1.04 14.44 -8.45
N GLU A 122 -0.46 13.34 -7.95
CA GLU A 122 0.97 13.31 -7.56
C GLU A 122 1.91 13.44 -8.77
N LYS A 123 1.62 12.77 -9.89
CA LYS A 123 2.44 12.88 -11.13
C LYS A 123 2.45 14.30 -11.72
N ASN A 124 1.33 15.02 -11.66
CA ASN A 124 1.22 16.38 -12.20
C ASN A 124 1.87 17.44 -11.29
N ASN A 125 2.03 17.18 -9.99
CA ASN A 125 2.67 18.09 -9.04
C ASN A 125 4.15 17.73 -8.82
N ASN A 126 4.93 17.79 -9.91
CA ASN A 126 6.37 17.47 -9.95
C ASN A 126 7.28 18.32 -9.02
N ASN A 127 6.72 19.08 -8.06
CA ASN A 127 7.43 19.94 -7.13
C ASN A 127 6.94 19.88 -5.66
N ARG A 128 6.05 18.93 -5.28
CA ARG A 128 5.63 18.73 -3.88
C ARG A 128 5.61 17.27 -3.46
N VAL A 129 6.67 16.53 -3.82
CA VAL A 129 6.88 15.22 -3.21
C VAL A 129 7.35 15.48 -1.77
N PHE A 130 6.44 15.36 -0.82
CA PHE A 130 6.77 15.49 0.60
C PHE A 130 7.65 14.31 1.01
N TYR A 131 8.97 14.55 1.01
CA TYR A 131 9.94 13.61 1.53
C TYR A 131 10.01 13.78 3.05
N PHE A 132 9.35 12.90 3.80
CA PHE A 132 9.71 12.68 5.20
C PHE A 132 10.25 11.27 5.38
N LYS A 133 11.44 11.19 5.97
CA LYS A 133 12.08 9.97 6.42
C LYS A 133 11.42 9.63 7.76
N ILE A 134 10.32 8.87 7.75
CA ILE A 134 9.85 8.24 8.99
C ILE A 134 10.97 7.26 9.37
N PRO A 135 11.65 7.43 10.51
CA PRO A 135 12.72 6.53 10.90
C PRO A 135 12.18 5.10 10.97
N LYS A 136 12.94 4.11 10.47
CA LYS A 136 12.53 2.69 10.50
C LYS A 136 12.06 2.22 11.88
N PHE A 137 12.59 2.81 12.96
CA PHE A 137 12.16 2.51 14.32
C PHE A 137 10.71 2.94 14.62
N LEU A 138 10.20 4.02 14.01
CA LEU A 138 8.80 4.43 14.19
C LEU A 138 7.84 3.46 13.49
N VAL A 139 8.25 2.81 12.39
CA VAL A 139 7.47 1.74 11.76
C VAL A 139 7.40 0.51 12.67
N ALA A 140 8.48 0.20 13.40
CA ALA A 140 8.57 -0.91 14.35
C ALA A 140 7.90 -0.69 15.72
N PHE A 141 7.45 0.54 16.04
CA PHE A 141 6.74 0.87 17.29
C PHE A 141 5.26 1.23 17.07
N LEU A 142 4.80 1.26 15.81
CA LEU A 142 3.43 1.64 15.43
C LEU A 142 2.63 0.46 14.86
N VAL A 143 3.23 -0.73 14.84
CA VAL A 143 2.67 -2.01 14.45
C VAL A 143 3.37 -3.09 15.27
#